data_AF-A0A356FUG5-F1
#
_entry.id   AF-A0A356FUG5-F1
#
_cell.length_a   1.000
_cell.length_b   1.000
_cell.length_c   1.000
_cell.angle_alpha   90.00
_cell.angle_beta   90.00
_cell.angle_gamma   90.00
#
_symmetry.space_group_name_H-M   'P 1'
#
loop_
_entity.id
_entity.type
_entity.pdbx_description
1 polymer ?
#
loop_
_entity_poly.entity_id
_entity_poly.type
_entity_poly.pdbx_seq_one_letter_code
_entity_poly.pdbx_strand_id
1 'polypeptide(L)' 'ADCFSILTDTDYFGGSLRDLWDVVEFLEAHQRSTPCLRKDFMIHPVQVVEATEAGASAILIIVRALEDDAIKALYESA' A
#
# COMPACT_ATOMS: atom_id res chain seq x y z
N ALA A 1 9.78 -6.66 -13.93
CA ALA A 1 9.70 -6.53 -12.46
C ALA A 1 8.57 -7.42 -12.00
N ASP A 2 8.77 -8.15 -10.92
CA ASP A 2 7.76 -9.09 -10.38
C ASP A 2 6.71 -8.37 -9.53
N CYS A 3 7.01 -7.18 -9.03
CA CYS A 3 6.13 -6.32 -8.24
C CYS A 3 6.58 -4.85 -8.38
N PHE A 4 5.66 -3.91 -8.21
CA PHE A 4 5.96 -2.49 -8.03
C PHE A 4 5.71 -2.06 -6.59
N SER A 5 6.67 -1.36 -6.00
CA SER A 5 6.53 -0.77 -4.66
C SER A 5 6.32 0.73 -4.81
N ILE A 6 5.13 1.21 -4.46
CA ILE A 6 4.72 2.60 -4.70
C ILE A 6 4.73 3.36 -3.40
N LEU A 7 5.56 4.41 -3.32
CA LEU A 7 5.60 5.32 -2.18
C LEU A 7 4.34 6.18 -2.16
N THR A 8 3.58 6.14 -1.07
CA THR A 8 2.36 6.94 -0.91
C THR A 8 2.44 7.96 0.23
N ASP A 9 3.56 7.99 0.97
CA ASP A 9 3.84 8.99 2.01
C ASP A 9 4.21 10.34 1.39
N THR A 10 3.48 11.39 1.78
CA THR A 10 3.66 12.74 1.23
C THR A 10 4.78 13.51 1.92
N ASP A 11 4.87 13.44 3.25
CA ASP A 11 5.71 14.37 4.03
C ASP A 11 7.21 14.08 3.91
N TYR A 12 7.60 12.79 3.84
CA TYR A 12 9.00 12.38 3.81
C TYR A 12 9.44 11.89 2.43
N PHE A 13 8.51 11.34 1.64
CA PHE A 13 8.83 10.75 0.34
C PHE A 13 8.19 11.47 -0.85
N GLY A 14 7.28 12.43 -0.62
CA GLY A 14 6.63 13.20 -1.69
C GLY A 14 5.68 12.39 -2.57
N GLY A 15 5.29 11.20 -2.13
CA GLY A 15 4.31 10.35 -2.80
C GLY A 15 2.89 10.64 -2.34
N SER A 16 1.94 9.97 -2.98
CA SER A 16 0.52 10.08 -2.67
C SER A 16 -0.21 8.79 -2.98
N LEU A 17 -1.38 8.60 -2.37
CA LEU A 17 -2.25 7.48 -2.72
C LEU A 17 -2.67 7.50 -4.20
N ARG A 18 -2.69 8.68 -4.83
CA ARG A 18 -2.98 8.84 -6.25
C ARG A 18 -1.93 8.21 -7.15
N ASP A 19 -0.66 8.25 -6.77
CA ASP A 19 0.41 7.60 -7.54
C ASP A 19 0.20 6.08 -7.64
N LEU A 20 -0.33 5.47 -6.58
CA LEU A 20 -0.70 4.06 -6.58
C LEU A 20 -1.88 3.78 -7.54
N TRP A 21 -2.94 4.60 -7.48
CA TRP A 21 -4.07 4.50 -8.41
C TRP A 21 -3.63 4.61 -9.86
N ASP A 22 -2.86 5.66 -10.19
CA ASP A 22 -2.43 5.93 -11.57
C ASP A 22 -1.58 4.76 -12.11
N VAL A 23 -0.73 4.15 -11.27
CA VAL A 23 0.06 2.97 -11.66
C VAL A 23 -0.83 1.73 -11.85
N VAL A 24 -1.76 1.46 -10.94
CA VAL A 24 -2.67 0.31 -11.05
C VAL A 24 -3.52 0.43 -12.33
N GLU A 25 -4.13 1.60 -12.55
CA GLU A 25 -4.94 1.87 -13.75
C GLU A 25 -4.11 1.69 -15.03
N PHE A 26 -2.87 2.19 -15.05
CA PHE A 26 -1.97 2.00 -16.17
C PHE A 26 -1.69 0.52 -16.44
N LEU A 27 -1.43 -0.28 -15.40
CA LEU A 27 -1.16 -1.71 -15.56
C LEU A 27 -2.39 -2.46 -16.08
N GLU A 28 -3.57 -2.17 -15.54
CA GLU A 28 -4.83 -2.75 -15.99
C GLU A 28 -5.14 -2.41 -17.45
N ALA A 29 -5.00 -1.14 -17.84
CA ALA A 29 -5.21 -0.68 -19.22
C ALA A 29 -4.27 -1.37 -20.22
N HIS A 30 -3.08 -1.79 -19.78
CA HIS A 30 -2.10 -2.52 -20.58
C HIS A 30 -2.15 -4.04 -20.38
N GLN A 31 -3.21 -4.57 -19.74
CA GLN A 31 -3.40 -6.00 -19.49
C GLN A 31 -2.23 -6.64 -18.74
N ARG A 32 -1.64 -5.90 -17.80
CA ARG A 32 -0.53 -6.36 -16.96
C ARG A 32 -1.04 -6.71 -15.58
N SER A 33 -0.75 -7.92 -15.11
CA SER A 33 -1.13 -8.42 -13.79
C SER A 33 -0.02 -8.26 -12.74
N THR A 34 0.88 -7.28 -12.91
CA THR A 34 2.00 -7.09 -11.97
C THR A 34 1.46 -6.52 -10.65
N PRO A 35 1.65 -7.17 -9.50
CA PRO A 35 1.13 -6.70 -8.23
C PRO A 35 1.79 -5.39 -7.79
N CYS A 36 1.05 -4.60 -7.02
CA CYS A 36 1.51 -3.34 -6.45
C CYS A 36 1.49 -3.40 -4.91
N LEU A 37 2.59 -3.00 -4.28
CA LEU A 37 2.72 -2.84 -2.83
C LEU A 37 2.54 -1.36 -2.48
N ARG A 38 1.60 -1.03 -1.58
CA ARG A 38 1.54 0.29 -0.95
C ARG A 38 2.69 0.42 0.05
N LYS A 39 3.68 1.24 -0.29
CA LYS A 39 4.85 1.53 0.55
C LYS A 39 4.60 2.81 1.33
N ASP A 40 4.14 2.65 2.56
CA ASP A 40 3.77 3.73 3.46
C ASP A 40 4.01 3.30 4.92
N PHE A 41 3.89 4.24 5.86
CA PHE A 41 3.82 3.95 7.28
C PHE A 41 2.38 3.59 7.68
N MET A 42 2.09 2.30 7.70
CA MET A 42 0.78 1.77 8.07
C MET A 42 0.64 1.77 9.60
N ILE A 43 -0.22 2.63 10.13
CA ILE A 43 -0.45 2.80 11.58
C ILE A 43 -1.93 2.67 11.97
N HIS A 44 -2.85 2.65 11.02
CA HIS A 44 -4.29 2.54 11.26
C HIS A 44 -4.98 1.58 10.28
N PRO A 45 -5.93 0.72 10.75
CA PRO A 45 -6.75 -0.17 9.93
C PRO A 45 -7.33 0.42 8.65
N VAL A 46 -7.79 1.68 8.71
CA VAL A 46 -8.37 2.37 7.55
C VAL A 46 -7.40 2.44 6.37
N GLN A 47 -6.09 2.54 6.62
CA GLN A 47 -5.08 2.59 5.56
C GLN A 47 -5.00 1.26 4.79
N VAL A 48 -5.35 0.14 5.43
CA VAL A 48 -5.43 -1.18 4.79
C VAL A 48 -6.59 -1.19 3.79
N VAL A 49 -7.75 -0.69 4.21
CA VAL A 49 -8.93 -0.54 3.34
C VAL A 49 -8.62 0.40 2.18
N GLU A 50 -8.01 1.56 2.43
CA GLU A 50 -7.56 2.49 1.39
C GLU A 50 -6.58 1.84 0.40
N ALA A 51 -5.68 0.97 0.88
CA ALA A 51 -4.73 0.28 0.01
C ALA A 51 -5.46 -0.70 -0.93
N THR A 52 -6.43 -1.45 -0.40
CA THR A 52 -7.26 -2.38 -1.17
C THR A 52 -8.08 -1.63 -2.23
N GLU A 53 -8.77 -0.54 -1.84
CA GLU A 53 -9.51 0.33 -2.77
C GLU A 53 -8.59 1.01 -3.80
N ALA A 54 -7.31 1.20 -3.44
CA ALA A 54 -6.28 1.68 -4.34
C ALA A 54 -5.70 0.63 -5.30
N GLY A 55 -6.14 -0.63 -5.18
CA GLY A 55 -5.67 -1.75 -6.00
C GLY A 55 -4.30 -2.29 -5.58
N ALA A 56 -3.83 -1.96 -4.36
CA ALA A 56 -2.65 -2.62 -3.81
C ALA A 56 -2.94 -4.10 -3.56
N SER A 57 -1.98 -4.95 -3.92
CA SER A 57 -1.98 -6.39 -3.61
C SER A 57 -1.28 -6.70 -2.29
N ALA A 58 -0.59 -5.73 -1.70
CA ALA A 58 0.13 -5.85 -0.44
C ALA A 58 0.32 -4.49 0.24
N ILE A 59 0.56 -4.52 1.55
CA ILE A 59 0.95 -3.36 2.36
C ILE A 59 2.28 -3.63 3.09
N LEU A 60 2.97 -2.56 3.48
CA LEU A 60 4.18 -2.65 4.28
C LEU A 60 3.87 -2.60 5.79
N ILE A 61 4.32 -3.60 6.55
CA ILE A 61 4.32 -3.56 8.01
C ILE A 61 5.76 -3.41 8.50
N ILE A 62 6.01 -2.39 9.33
CA ILE A 62 7.33 -2.11 9.91
C ILE A 62 7.28 -2.45 11.40
N VAL A 63 7.77 -3.65 11.75
CA VAL A 63 7.71 -4.18 13.13
C VAL A 63 8.34 -3.24 14.17
N ARG A 64 9.40 -2.51 13.81
CA ARG A 64 10.05 -1.56 14.74
C ARG A 64 9.19 -0.31 15.05
N ALA A 65 8.16 -0.03 14.24
CA ALA A 65 7.32 1.16 14.37
C ALA A 65 5.97 0.88 15.04
N LEU A 66 5.66 -0.39 15.35
CA LEU A 66 4.35 -0.82 15.82
C LEU A 66 4.49 -1.80 16.99
N GLU A 67 3.50 -1.76 17.88
CA GLU A 67 3.29 -2.76 18.91
C GLU A 67 2.53 -3.98 18.32
N ASP A 68 2.60 -5.13 18.99
CA ASP A 68 2.01 -6.40 18.52
C ASP A 68 0.49 -6.31 18.27
N ASP A 69 -0.22 -5.52 19.09
CA ASP A 69 -1.67 -5.28 18.96
C ASP A 69 -2.00 -4.46 17.71
N ALA A 70 -1.21 -3.43 17.40
CA ALA A 70 -1.33 -2.65 16.18
C ALA A 70 -1.04 -3.50 14.93
N ILE A 71 0.00 -4.35 14.97
CA ILE A 71 0.29 -5.29 13.88
C ILE A 71 -0.90 -6.23 13.65
N LYS A 72 -1.47 -6.77 14.74
CA LYS A 72 -2.64 -7.66 14.66
C LYS A 72 -3.85 -6.94 14.09
N ALA A 73 -4.14 -5.72 14.53
CA ALA A 73 -5.26 -4.93 14.01
C ALA A 73 -5.12 -4.63 12.51
N LEU A 74 -3.91 -4.29 12.04
CA LEU A 74 -3.65 -4.11 10.61
C LEU A 74 -3.84 -5.41 9.83
N TYR A 75 -3.36 -6.55 10.35
CA TYR A 75 -3.51 -7.85 9.72
C TYR A 75 -4.97 -8.31 9.62
N GLU A 76 -5.77 -8.07 10.66
CA GLU A 76 -7.20 -8.41 10.71
C GLU A 76 -8.08 -7.52 9.81
N SER A 77 -7.52 -6.42 9.29
CA SER A 77 -8.22 -5.47 8.41
C SER A 77 -8.03 -5.76 6.92
N ALA A 78 -7.23 -6.78 6.58
CA ALA A 78 -7.00 -7.25 5.21
C ALA A 78 -8.02 -8.31 4.80
#